data_AF-A0A7S3SJC0-F1
#
_entry.id   AF-A0A7S3SJC0-F1
#
_cell.length_a   1.000
_cell.length_b   1.000
_cell.length_c   1.000
_cell.angle_alpha   90.00
_cell.angle_beta   90.00
_cell.angle_gamma   90.00
#
_symmetry.space_group_name_H-M   'P 1'
#
loop_
_entity.id
_entity.type
_entity.pdbx_description
1 polymer ?
#
loop_
_entity_poly.entity_id
_entity_poly.type
_entity_poly.pdbx_seq_one_letter_code
_entity_poly.pdbx_strand_id
1 'polypeptide(L)'
;LCQKLMDMCTPNQLQLVLDKACGSLVRISLNMHGARAVQKLIDAVRNTPYVPRLVGALESSVVALTKDANGNHVVQRCLEALPCDAHAFIFRAVAAEVID
;
A
#
# COMPACT_ATOMS: atom_id res chain seq x y z
N LEU A 1 -10.32 11.86 -9.88
CA LEU A 1 -10.06 13.02 -8.99
C LEU A 1 -9.00 12.68 -7.94
N CYS A 2 -9.24 11.76 -7.01
CA CYS A 2 -8.29 11.44 -5.92
C CYS A 2 -6.88 11.04 -6.41
N GLN A 3 -6.79 10.25 -7.48
CA GLN A 3 -5.50 9.85 -8.07
C GLN A 3 -4.64 11.05 -8.49
N LYS A 4 -5.25 12.04 -9.15
CA LYS A 4 -4.55 13.24 -9.65
C LYS A 4 -4.23 14.23 -8.52
N LEU A 5 -4.97 14.18 -7.42
CA LEU A 5 -4.68 14.97 -6.22
C LEU A 5 -3.42 14.46 -5.51
N MET A 6 -3.19 13.16 -5.47
CA MET A 6 -1.97 12.58 -4.86
C MET A 6 -0.69 13.03 -5.55
N ASP A 7 -0.73 13.23 -6.88
CA ASP A 7 0.40 13.76 -7.65
C ASP A 7 0.72 15.23 -7.29
N MET A 8 -0.20 15.95 -6.63
CA MET A 8 -0.06 17.36 -6.25
C MET A 8 0.09 17.57 -4.74
N CYS A 9 0.11 16.50 -3.93
CA CYS A 9 0.20 16.61 -2.49
C CYS A 9 1.60 17.09 -2.06
N THR A 10 1.64 18.09 -1.20
CA THR A 10 2.84 18.40 -0.41
C THR A 10 3.13 17.26 0.59
N PRO A 11 4.36 17.14 1.11
CA PRO A 11 4.69 16.10 2.10
C PRO A 11 3.76 16.08 3.33
N ASN A 12 3.34 17.25 3.82
CA ASN A 12 2.42 17.35 4.96
C ASN A 12 1.00 16.89 4.61
N GLN A 13 0.53 17.21 3.41
CA GLN A 13 -0.77 16.74 2.93
C GLN A 13 -0.76 15.24 2.68
N LEU A 14 0.35 14.70 2.14
CA LEU A 14 0.53 13.28 1.92
C LEU A 14 0.50 12.50 3.24
N GLN A 15 1.18 13.02 4.27
CA GLN A 15 1.10 12.48 5.63
C GLN A 15 -0.34 12.46 6.14
N LEU A 16 -1.06 13.59 6.03
CA LEU A 16 -2.45 13.68 6.50
C LEU A 16 -3.36 12.67 5.77
N VAL A 17 -3.19 12.51 4.46
CA VAL A 17 -3.94 11.53 3.67
C VAL A 17 -3.64 10.12 4.17
N LEU A 18 -2.36 9.79 4.36
CA LEU A 18 -1.96 8.48 4.86
C LEU A 18 -2.54 8.21 6.26
N ASP A 19 -2.48 9.20 7.15
CA ASP A 19 -2.96 9.08 8.53
C ASP A 19 -4.48 8.83 8.59
N LYS A 20 -5.23 9.50 7.71
CA LYS A 20 -6.68 9.29 7.59
C LYS A 20 -7.03 7.96 6.90
N ALA A 21 -6.21 7.52 5.95
CA ALA A 21 -6.46 6.29 5.20
C ALA A 21 -6.01 5.01 5.92
N CYS A 22 -5.01 5.11 6.81
CA CYS A 22 -4.30 3.97 7.41
C CYS A 22 -5.24 2.88 7.95
N GLY A 23 -6.20 3.25 8.81
CA GLY A 23 -7.15 2.29 9.40
C GLY A 23 -8.17 1.68 8.43
N SER A 24 -8.24 2.16 7.20
CA SER A 24 -9.11 1.62 6.14
C SER A 24 -8.33 1.15 4.92
N LEU A 25 -7.00 1.17 4.95
CA LEU A 25 -6.18 1.02 3.75
C LEU A 25 -6.39 -0.34 3.07
N VAL A 26 -6.50 -1.41 3.85
CA VAL A 26 -6.83 -2.75 3.34
C VAL A 26 -8.20 -2.76 2.65
N ARG A 27 -9.24 -2.22 3.30
CA ARG A 27 -10.59 -2.16 2.72
C ARG A 27 -10.62 -1.35 1.42
N ILE A 28 -9.86 -0.26 1.36
CA ILE A 28 -9.74 0.57 0.15
C ILE A 28 -9.03 -0.21 -0.96
N SER A 29 -7.97 -0.95 -0.64
CA SER A 29 -7.23 -1.80 -1.58
C SER A 29 -8.06 -2.94 -2.19
N LEU A 30 -9.06 -3.44 -1.48
CA LEU A 30 -9.98 -4.48 -1.97
C LEU A 30 -11.10 -3.92 -2.88
N ASN A 31 -11.21 -2.60 -3.01
CA ASN A 31 -12.19 -1.95 -3.88
C ASN A 31 -11.58 -1.60 -5.25
N MET A 32 -12.33 -1.84 -6.34
CA MET A 32 -11.90 -1.55 -7.72
C MET A 32 -11.33 -0.14 -7.93
N HIS A 33 -11.99 0.89 -7.42
CA HIS A 33 -11.53 2.28 -7.55
C HIS A 33 -10.53 2.65 -6.47
N GLY A 34 -10.71 2.12 -5.26
CA GLY A 34 -9.82 2.33 -4.13
C GLY A 34 -8.40 1.80 -4.38
N ALA A 35 -8.26 0.61 -4.96
CA ALA A 35 -6.97 0.01 -5.32
C ALA A 35 -6.13 0.92 -6.23
N ARG A 36 -6.78 1.58 -7.20
CA ARG A 36 -6.10 2.54 -8.09
C ARG A 36 -5.63 3.79 -7.33
N ALA A 37 -6.38 4.23 -6.33
CA ALA A 37 -5.95 5.31 -5.46
C ALA A 37 -4.79 4.88 -4.56
N VAL A 38 -4.82 3.67 -4.00
CA VAL A 38 -3.73 3.15 -3.16
C VAL A 38 -2.45 2.97 -3.97
N GLN A 39 -2.52 2.48 -5.21
CA GLN A 39 -1.35 2.41 -6.10
C GLN A 39 -0.69 3.79 -6.30
N LYS A 40 -1.50 4.84 -6.45
CA LYS A 40 -1.00 6.22 -6.53
C LYS A 40 -0.44 6.74 -5.20
N LEU A 41 -1.04 6.34 -4.08
CA LEU A 41 -0.50 6.65 -2.77
C LEU A 41 0.89 6.03 -2.59
N ILE A 42 1.06 4.76 -2.99
CA ILE A 42 2.34 4.05 -3.00
C ILE A 42 3.38 4.83 -3.82
N ASP A 43 3.03 5.22 -5.05
CA ASP A 43 3.91 6.00 -5.92
C ASP A 43 4.33 7.34 -5.28
N ALA A 44 3.43 8.00 -4.55
CA ALA A 44 3.71 9.26 -3.88
C ALA A 44 4.58 9.10 -2.61
N VAL A 45 4.40 8.02 -1.84
CA VAL A 45 5.14 7.81 -0.58
C VAL A 45 6.50 7.16 -0.75
N ARG A 46 6.79 6.52 -1.89
CA ARG A 46 8.00 5.67 -2.11
C ARG A 46 9.34 6.29 -1.70
N ASN A 47 9.49 7.61 -1.80
CA ASN A 47 10.73 8.35 -1.49
C ASN A 47 10.57 9.25 -0.25
N THR A 48 9.64 8.91 0.64
CA THR A 48 9.29 9.72 1.81
C THR A 48 9.51 8.91 3.10
N PRO A 49 9.63 9.57 4.27
CA PRO A 49 9.72 8.86 5.55
C PRO A 49 8.43 8.10 5.93
N TYR A 50 7.39 8.14 5.10
CA TYR A 50 6.08 7.54 5.39
C TYR A 50 5.94 6.09 4.90
N VAL A 51 6.93 5.55 4.18
CA VAL A 51 6.93 4.14 3.72
C VAL A 51 6.65 3.15 4.85
N PRO A 52 7.29 3.23 6.03
CA PRO A 52 7.04 2.27 7.11
C PRO A 52 5.59 2.30 7.60
N ARG A 53 4.94 3.48 7.60
CA ARG A 53 3.54 3.62 8.02
C ARG A 53 2.59 3.00 6.99
N LEU A 54 2.86 3.18 5.70
CA LEU A 54 2.11 2.49 4.64
C LEU A 54 2.25 0.97 4.76
N VAL A 55 3.49 0.47 4.92
CA VAL A 55 3.78 -0.96 5.06
C VAL A 55 3.04 -1.55 6.27
N GLY A 56 3.14 -0.93 7.45
CA GLY A 56 2.46 -1.40 8.65
C GLY A 56 0.94 -1.44 8.52
N ALA A 57 0.34 -0.59 7.68
CA ALA A 57 -1.09 -0.59 7.40
C ALA A 57 -1.57 -1.75 6.52
N LEU A 58 -0.66 -2.38 5.77
CA LEU A 58 -0.94 -3.49 4.85
C LEU A 58 -0.46 -4.85 5.39
N GLU A 59 0.53 -4.87 6.29
CA GLU A 59 1.27 -6.06 6.70
C GLU A 59 0.38 -7.22 7.17
N SER A 60 -0.65 -6.94 7.97
CA SER A 60 -1.54 -7.98 8.51
C SER A 60 -2.46 -8.64 7.48
N SER A 61 -2.56 -8.09 6.27
CA SER A 61 -3.52 -8.51 5.25
C SER A 61 -2.89 -8.87 3.91
N VAL A 62 -1.57 -9.02 3.84
CA VAL A 62 -0.84 -9.30 2.58
C VAL A 62 -1.36 -10.53 1.86
N VAL A 63 -1.61 -11.64 2.57
CA VAL A 63 -2.12 -12.89 1.99
C VAL A 63 -3.50 -12.67 1.35
N ALA A 64 -4.41 -12.03 2.09
CA ALA A 64 -5.74 -11.70 1.58
C ALA A 64 -5.68 -10.77 0.36
N LEU A 65 -4.82 -9.75 0.41
CA LEU A 65 -4.62 -8.82 -0.70
C LEU A 65 -4.06 -9.53 -1.94
N THR A 66 -3.10 -10.43 -1.78
CA THR A 66 -2.51 -11.20 -2.90
C THR A 66 -3.54 -12.07 -3.61
N LYS A 67 -4.53 -12.60 -2.89
CA LYS A 67 -5.61 -13.44 -3.44
C LYS A 67 -6.78 -12.65 -4.05
N ASP A 68 -6.90 -11.36 -3.72
CA ASP A 68 -7.97 -10.51 -4.21
C ASP A 68 -7.69 -9.97 -5.61
N ALA A 69 -8.73 -9.82 -6.44
CA ALA A 69 -8.62 -9.33 -7.81
C ALA A 69 -8.13 -7.87 -7.92
N ASN A 70 -8.37 -7.03 -6.91
CA ASN A 70 -7.91 -5.64 -6.86
C ASN A 70 -6.65 -5.50 -5.98
N GLY A 71 -6.64 -6.19 -4.84
CA GLY A 71 -5.57 -6.18 -3.85
C GLY A 71 -4.24 -6.67 -4.41
N ASN A 72 -4.24 -7.63 -5.33
CA ASN A 72 -2.99 -8.16 -5.89
C ASN A 72 -2.19 -7.07 -6.62
N HIS A 73 -2.87 -6.12 -7.26
CA HIS A 73 -2.23 -4.99 -7.93
C HIS A 73 -1.62 -4.00 -6.94
N VAL A 74 -2.16 -3.90 -5.73
CA VAL A 74 -1.58 -3.07 -4.66
C VAL A 74 -0.29 -3.72 -4.15
N VAL A 75 -0.29 -5.03 -3.92
CA VAL A 75 0.91 -5.78 -3.48
C VAL A 75 2.00 -5.74 -4.56
N GLN A 76 1.64 -5.97 -5.83
CA GLN A 76 2.56 -5.83 -6.96
C GLN A 76 3.14 -4.42 -7.03
N ARG A 77 2.32 -3.38 -6.86
CA ARG A 77 2.81 -2.00 -6.88
C ARG A 77 3.77 -1.71 -5.72
N CYS A 78 3.57 -2.30 -4.55
CA CYS A 78 4.55 -2.21 -3.46
C CYS A 78 5.92 -2.78 -3.91
N LEU A 79 5.94 -3.94 -4.58
CA LEU A 79 7.18 -4.55 -5.09
C LEU A 79 7.84 -3.76 -6.23
N GLU A 80 7.05 -3.07 -7.04
CA GLU A 80 7.55 -2.28 -8.18
C GLU A 80 8.12 -0.92 -7.76
N ALA A 81 7.54 -0.29 -6.74
CA ALA A 81 7.77 1.12 -6.45
C ALA A 81 8.51 1.39 -5.13
N LEU A 82 8.37 0.53 -4.11
CA LEU A 82 9.01 0.76 -2.82
C LEU A 82 10.49 0.35 -2.85
N PRO A 83 11.32 0.89 -1.93
CA PRO A 83 12.70 0.47 -1.82
C PRO A 83 12.81 -0.99 -1.32
N CYS A 84 13.88 -1.69 -1.68
CA CYS A 84 14.02 -3.14 -1.45
C CYS A 84 13.92 -3.55 0.04
N ASP A 85 14.34 -2.69 0.96
CA ASP A 85 14.25 -2.92 2.41
C ASP A 85 12.80 -2.96 2.91
N ALA A 86 11.89 -2.28 2.21
CA ALA A 86 10.47 -2.27 2.49
C ALA A 86 9.74 -3.53 1.97
N HIS A 87 10.39 -4.46 1.26
CA HIS A 87 9.70 -5.65 0.72
C HIS A 87 9.56 -6.80 1.73
N ALA A 88 10.28 -6.74 2.86
CA ALA A 88 10.36 -7.84 3.82
C ALA A 88 8.99 -8.33 4.32
N PHE A 89 8.03 -7.41 4.50
CA PHE A 89 6.67 -7.76 4.97
C PHE A 89 5.92 -8.67 3.99
N ILE A 90 6.13 -8.51 2.68
CA ILE A 90 5.46 -9.32 1.65
C ILE A 90 6.00 -10.74 1.70
N PHE A 91 7.34 -10.89 1.67
CA PHE A 91 7.98 -12.20 1.71
C PHE A 91 7.68 -12.94 3.01
N ARG A 92 7.70 -12.25 4.14
CA ARG A 92 7.37 -12.85 5.44
C ARG A 92 5.94 -13.40 5.45
N ALA A 93 4.97 -12.62 4.97
CA ALA A 93 3.58 -13.03 4.97
C ALA A 93 3.32 -14.24 4.06
N VAL A 94 3.90 -14.25 2.86
CA VAL A 94 3.77 -15.38 1.93
C VAL A 94 4.49 -16.63 2.43
N ALA A 95 5.69 -16.48 3.02
CA ALA A 95 6.42 -17.61 3.59
C ALA A 95 5.67 -18.26 4.75
N ALA A 96 5.01 -17.47 5.60
CA ALA A 96 4.19 -17.99 6.69
C ALA A 96 3.01 -18.83 6.18
N GLU A 97 2.39 -18.45 5.06
CA GLU A 97 1.27 -19.21 4.47
C GLU A 97 1.70 -20.56 3.88
N VAL A 98 2.93 -20.69 3.38
CA VAL A 98 3.42 -21.93 2.74
C VAL A 98 3.86 -22.98 3.76
N ILE A 99 4.17 -22.56 4.99
CA ILE A 99 4.66 -23.43 6.06
C ILE A 99 3.49 -24.01 6.89
N ASP A 100 2.29 -23.46 6.75
CA ASP A 100 1.03 -23.98 7.30
C ASP A 100 0.28 -24.90 6.30
#